data_AF-V9FZ10-F1
#
_entry.id   AF-V9FZ10-F1
#
_cell.length_a   1.000
_cell.length_b   1.000
_cell.length_c   1.000
_cell.angle_alpha   90.00
_cell.angle_beta   90.00
_cell.angle_gamma   90.00
#
_symmetry.space_group_name_H-M   'P 1'
#
loop_
_entity.id
_entity.type
_entity.pdbx_description
1 polymer ?
#
loop_
_entity_poly.entity_id
_entity_poly.type
_entity_poly.pdbx_seq_one_letter_code
_entity_poly.pdbx_strand_id
1 'polypeptide(L)'
;MIVFAAIKASVQGSGFRRATSSRLQEAASTIDGYLLERSNIQVGPIARSYWDITHARQPGGTEPSQPTSATFRQMQHLDSKLSEPQSTGAEPEFRVVTVRINGSTNLQLSANVQEIRALVG
;
A
#
# COMPACT_ATOMS: atom_id res chain seq x y z
N MET A 1 54.84 25.16 -23.47
CA MET A 1 54.17 23.96 -24.03
C MET A 1 53.09 23.55 -23.04
N ILE A 2 51.83 23.89 -23.30
CA ILE A 2 50.72 23.58 -22.39
C ILE A 2 50.15 22.22 -22.82
N VAL A 3 50.23 21.23 -21.93
CA VAL A 3 49.64 19.91 -22.14
C VAL A 3 48.22 19.95 -21.57
N PHE A 4 47.23 19.88 -22.44
CA PHE A 4 45.83 19.71 -22.04
C PHE A 4 45.55 18.22 -21.89
N ALA A 5 45.44 17.74 -20.66
CA ALA A 5 44.90 16.41 -20.36
C ALA A 5 43.37 16.51 -20.30
N ALA A 6 42.69 15.99 -21.31
CA ALA A 6 41.24 15.85 -21.30
C ALA A 6 40.85 14.73 -20.32
N ILE A 7 40.40 15.08 -19.11
CA ILE A 7 39.68 14.14 -18.25
C ILE A 7 38.32 13.90 -18.93
N LYS A 8 38.21 12.78 -19.64
CA LYS A 8 36.93 12.29 -20.14
C LYS A 8 36.05 11.97 -18.93
N ALA A 9 35.14 12.88 -18.60
CA ALA A 9 34.05 12.59 -17.68
C ALA A 9 33.36 11.32 -18.18
N SER A 10 33.39 10.26 -17.37
CA SER A 10 32.65 9.05 -17.67
C SER A 10 31.18 9.43 -17.70
N VAL A 11 30.55 9.29 -18.87
CA VAL A 11 29.09 9.32 -18.99
C VAL A 11 28.58 8.17 -18.13
N GLN A 12 28.21 8.47 -16.89
CA GLN A 12 27.53 7.53 -16.00
C GLN A 12 26.26 7.09 -16.73
N GLY A 13 26.18 5.79 -17.02
CA GLY A 13 25.25 5.21 -17.98
C GLY A 13 23.82 5.72 -17.87
N SER A 14 23.32 6.22 -19.00
CA SER A 14 21.93 6.56 -19.28
C SER A 14 21.03 5.31 -19.26
N GLY A 15 20.82 4.73 -18.08
CA GLY A 15 19.97 3.55 -17.93
C GLY A 15 19.51 3.34 -16.49
N PHE A 16 18.29 2.84 -16.33
CA PHE A 16 17.77 2.44 -15.03
C PHE A 16 18.69 1.40 -14.39
N ARG A 17 19.05 1.66 -13.14
CA ARG A 17 19.88 0.78 -12.33
C ARG A 17 19.03 -0.36 -11.75
N ARG A 18 19.67 -1.45 -11.34
CA ARG A 18 18.99 -2.49 -10.55
C ARG A 18 18.77 -1.98 -9.12
N ALA A 19 17.55 -2.16 -8.61
CA ALA A 19 17.18 -1.95 -7.21
C ALA A 19 17.69 -3.12 -6.36
N THR A 20 18.95 -3.06 -5.94
CA THR A 20 19.55 -4.01 -4.98
C THR A 20 19.16 -3.64 -3.55
N SER A 21 19.33 -4.55 -2.59
CA SER A 21 19.00 -4.29 -1.18
C SER A 21 19.69 -3.03 -0.62
N SER A 22 20.99 -2.85 -0.88
CA SER A 22 21.71 -1.64 -0.47
C SER A 22 21.12 -0.35 -1.06
N ARG A 23 20.67 -0.38 -2.31
CA ARG A 23 20.06 0.80 -2.95
C ARG A 23 18.63 1.07 -2.49
N LEU A 24 17.88 0.03 -2.18
CA LEU A 24 16.56 0.18 -1.56
C LEU A 24 16.70 0.84 -0.19
N GLN A 25 17.73 0.49 0.58
CA GLN A 25 17.99 1.12 1.87
C GLN A 25 18.40 2.60 1.73
N GLU A 26 19.26 2.92 0.76
CA GLU A 26 19.64 4.30 0.43
C GLU A 26 18.42 5.13 -0.02
N ALA A 27 17.60 4.57 -0.92
CA ALA A 27 16.36 5.20 -1.39
C ALA A 27 15.37 5.43 -0.25
N ALA A 28 15.16 4.42 0.61
CA ALA A 28 14.28 4.54 1.77
C ALA A 28 14.74 5.66 2.71
N SER A 29 16.02 5.69 3.07
CA SER A 29 16.57 6.76 3.92
C SER A 29 16.42 8.15 3.29
N THR A 30 16.59 8.24 1.97
CA THR A 30 16.47 9.50 1.22
C THR A 30 15.00 9.98 1.18
N ILE A 31 14.06 9.07 0.93
CA ILE A 31 12.63 9.37 0.91
C ILE A 31 12.12 9.68 2.32
N ASP A 32 12.64 9.05 3.37
CA ASP A 32 12.29 9.40 4.75
C ASP A 32 12.66 10.84 5.08
N GLY A 33 13.86 11.29 4.70
CA GLY A 33 14.24 12.70 4.82
C GLY A 33 13.27 13.63 4.08
N TYR A 34 12.91 13.28 2.84
CA TYR A 34 11.96 14.06 2.04
C TYR A 34 10.57 14.18 2.68
N LEU A 35 10.07 13.11 3.30
CA LEU A 35 8.77 13.09 3.97
C LEU A 35 8.80 13.80 5.31
N LEU A 36 9.91 13.76 6.04
CA LEU A 36 10.10 14.54 7.27
C LEU A 36 9.98 16.04 7.01
N GLU A 37 10.52 16.52 5.88
CA GLU A 37 10.38 17.93 5.45
C GLU A 37 8.97 18.28 4.95
N ARG A 38 8.17 17.27 4.56
CA ARG A 38 6.87 17.45 3.89
C ARG A 38 5.79 16.62 4.59
N SER A 39 5.44 17.06 5.81
CA SER A 39 4.44 16.41 6.67
C SER A 39 3.02 16.36 6.06
N ASN A 40 2.76 17.11 5.00
CA ASN A 40 1.50 17.06 4.25
C ASN A 40 1.40 15.86 3.29
N ILE A 41 2.51 15.15 3.04
CA ILE A 41 2.53 13.98 2.15
C ILE A 41 2.45 12.72 3.01
N GLN A 42 1.33 12.01 2.90
CA GLN A 42 1.14 10.70 3.51
C GLN A 42 1.16 9.64 2.42
N VAL A 43 1.99 8.61 2.61
CA VAL A 43 2.12 7.49 1.67
C VAL A 43 2.02 6.20 2.47
N GLY A 44 1.07 5.34 2.10
CA GLY A 44 0.91 4.03 2.72
C GLY A 44 2.03 3.04 2.32
N PRO A 45 2.11 1.89 2.99
CA PRO A 45 3.22 0.95 2.83
C PRO A 45 3.38 0.39 1.41
N ILE A 46 2.28 0.16 0.66
CA ILE A 46 2.35 -0.37 -0.71
C ILE A 46 2.90 0.69 -1.66
N ALA A 47 2.32 1.89 -1.63
CA ALA A 47 2.78 3.01 -2.44
C ALA A 47 4.22 3.40 -2.08
N ARG A 48 4.60 3.28 -0.79
CA ARG A 48 5.95 3.53 -0.32
C ARG A 48 6.96 2.55 -0.91
N SER A 49 6.67 1.25 -0.87
CA SER A 49 7.54 0.21 -1.44
C SER A 49 7.80 0.43 -2.95
N TYR A 50 6.78 0.81 -3.70
CA TYR A 50 6.96 1.18 -5.11
C TYR A 50 7.84 2.41 -5.29
N TRP A 51 7.68 3.41 -4.44
CA TRP A 51 8.51 4.60 -4.50
C TRP A 51 9.98 4.25 -4.20
N ASP A 52 10.25 3.48 -3.15
CA ASP A 52 11.60 3.01 -2.82
C ASP A 52 12.21 2.24 -4.01
N ILE A 53 11.44 1.35 -4.65
CA ILE A 53 11.91 0.58 -5.82
C ILE A 53 12.19 1.48 -7.02
N THR A 54 11.30 2.43 -7.33
CA THR A 54 11.46 3.30 -8.50
C THR A 54 12.58 4.32 -8.31
N HIS A 55 12.76 4.83 -7.09
CA HIS A 55 13.86 5.72 -6.72
C HIS A 55 15.20 5.00 -6.67
N ALA A 56 15.28 3.77 -6.13
CA ALA A 56 16.50 2.96 -6.10
C ALA A 56 17.06 2.61 -7.50
N ARG A 57 16.24 2.72 -8.56
CA ARG A 57 16.66 2.54 -9.95
C ARG A 57 17.24 3.82 -10.57
N GLN A 58 17.03 4.97 -9.94
CA GLN A 58 17.59 6.24 -10.40
C GLN A 58 19.10 6.27 -10.15
N PRO A 59 19.84 7.15 -10.85
CA PRO A 59 21.20 7.48 -10.50
C PRO A 59 21.32 7.94 -9.03
N GLY A 60 22.49 7.70 -8.43
CA GLY A 60 22.75 8.19 -7.07
C GLY A 60 22.75 9.72 -7.04
N GLY A 61 22.21 10.31 -5.97
CA GLY A 61 22.06 11.76 -5.84
C GLY A 61 20.84 12.35 -6.54
N THR A 62 19.97 11.54 -7.15
CA THR A 62 18.67 12.01 -7.65
C THR A 62 17.77 12.39 -6.48
N GLU A 63 17.31 13.64 -6.45
CA GLU A 63 16.39 14.13 -5.44
C GLU A 63 15.06 13.34 -5.48
N PRO A 64 14.55 12.86 -4.34
CA PRO A 64 13.26 12.19 -4.29
C PRO A 64 12.14 13.14 -4.66
N SER A 65 11.20 12.65 -5.44
CA SER A 65 9.93 13.33 -5.74
C SER A 65 8.81 12.31 -5.73
N GLN A 66 7.64 12.74 -5.26
CA GLN A 66 6.47 11.85 -5.19
C GLN A 66 6.11 11.37 -6.61
N PRO A 67 6.01 10.06 -6.86
CA PRO A 67 5.65 9.55 -8.17
C PRO A 67 4.23 10.00 -8.57
N THR A 68 4.04 10.33 -9.84
CA THR A 68 2.73 10.74 -10.39
C THR A 68 2.10 9.68 -11.30
N SER A 69 2.74 8.51 -11.41
CA SER A 69 2.36 7.40 -12.29
C SER A 69 1.00 6.79 -11.90
N ALA A 70 0.31 6.20 -12.89
CA ALA A 70 -0.96 5.51 -12.65
C ALA A 70 -0.80 4.36 -11.64
N THR A 71 0.31 3.62 -11.71
CA THR A 71 0.63 2.55 -10.76
C THR A 71 0.76 3.07 -9.33
N PHE A 72 1.42 4.22 -9.13
CA PHE A 72 1.53 4.81 -7.79
C PHE A 72 0.17 5.23 -7.22
N ARG A 73 -0.71 5.81 -8.05
CA ARG A 73 -2.09 6.12 -7.64
C ARG A 73 -2.88 4.86 -7.29
N GLN A 74 -2.72 3.78 -8.05
CA GLN A 74 -3.36 2.50 -7.75
C GLN A 74 -2.86 1.93 -6.41
N MET A 75 -1.57 2.04 -6.11
CA MET A 75 -1.01 1.58 -4.84
C MET A 75 -1.50 2.41 -3.66
N GLN A 76 -1.59 3.73 -3.82
CA GLN A 76 -2.23 4.60 -2.81
C GLN A 76 -3.69 4.19 -2.58
N HIS A 77 -4.42 3.85 -3.64
CA HIS A 77 -5.79 3.35 -3.51
C HIS A 77 -5.84 2.03 -2.71
N LEU A 78 -4.93 1.09 -2.96
CA LEU A 78 -4.83 -0.16 -2.19
C LEU A 78 -4.49 0.10 -0.71
N ASP A 79 -3.58 1.02 -0.42
CA ASP A 79 -3.27 1.44 0.95
C ASP A 79 -4.50 2.03 1.66
N SER A 80 -5.31 2.83 0.95
CA SER A 80 -6.59 3.32 1.48
C SER A 80 -7.56 2.17 1.76
N LYS A 81 -7.66 1.18 0.88
CA LYS A 81 -8.53 0.00 1.08
C LYS A 81 -8.10 -0.90 2.25
N LEU A 82 -6.81 -0.98 2.54
CA LEU A 82 -6.31 -1.68 3.73
C LEU A 82 -6.57 -0.91 5.03
N SER A 83 -6.63 0.42 4.94
CA SER A 83 -6.88 1.30 6.08
C SER A 83 -8.38 1.46 6.38
N GLU A 84 -9.25 1.18 5.40
CA GLU A 84 -10.69 1.08 5.64
C GLU A 84 -10.92 -0.06 6.66
N PRO A 85 -11.63 0.21 7.78
CA PRO A 85 -12.06 -0.86 8.66
C PRO A 85 -12.82 -1.84 7.77
N GLN A 86 -12.38 -3.10 7.73
CA GLN A 86 -13.13 -4.13 7.05
C GLN A 86 -14.53 -4.06 7.64
N SER A 87 -15.48 -3.50 6.89
CA SER A 87 -16.89 -3.79 7.06
C SER A 87 -16.91 -5.30 6.93
N THR A 88 -16.88 -5.98 8.08
CA THR A 88 -16.94 -7.43 8.20
C THR A 88 -17.98 -7.85 7.19
N GLY A 89 -17.52 -8.49 6.11
CA GLY A 89 -18.32 -8.71 4.92
C GLY A 89 -19.69 -9.15 5.37
N ALA A 90 -20.72 -8.45 4.89
CA ALA A 90 -22.10 -8.54 5.35
C ALA A 90 -22.35 -9.90 6.01
N GLU A 91 -22.49 -9.90 7.35
CA GLU A 91 -22.94 -11.08 8.09
C GLU A 91 -23.99 -11.76 7.22
N PRO A 92 -23.82 -13.06 6.86
CA PRO A 92 -24.70 -13.70 5.89
C PRO A 92 -26.12 -13.41 6.33
N GLU A 93 -26.85 -12.72 5.45
CA GLU A 93 -28.13 -12.09 5.79
C GLU A 93 -29.03 -13.09 6.49
N PHE A 94 -28.96 -14.36 6.06
CA PHE A 94 -29.61 -15.50 6.66
C PHE A 94 -28.61 -16.52 7.25
N ARG A 95 -28.89 -16.97 8.48
CA ARG A 95 -28.21 -18.11 9.14
C ARG A 95 -29.21 -19.17 9.56
N VAL A 96 -28.79 -20.42 9.54
CA VAL A 96 -29.60 -21.53 10.06
C VAL A 96 -29.57 -21.50 11.58
N VAL A 97 -30.76 -21.39 12.19
CA VAL A 97 -30.98 -21.42 13.63
C VAL A 97 -31.79 -22.65 14.01
N THR A 98 -31.53 -23.19 15.20
CA THR A 98 -32.34 -24.25 15.78
C THR A 98 -33.42 -23.62 16.65
N VAL A 99 -34.68 -23.91 16.34
CA VAL A 99 -35.86 -23.33 17.01
C VAL A 99 -36.83 -24.41 17.43
N ARG A 100 -37.58 -24.13 18.49
CA ARG A 100 -38.60 -25.01 19.06
C ARG A 100 -39.93 -24.28 19.13
N ILE A 101 -40.98 -24.82 18.50
CA ILE A 101 -42.30 -24.18 18.43
C ILE A 101 -43.28 -24.98 19.28
N ASN A 102 -43.92 -24.36 20.26
CA ASN A 102 -44.95 -25.00 21.10
C ASN A 102 -44.52 -26.33 21.73
N GLY A 103 -43.25 -26.45 22.14
CA GLY A 103 -42.73 -27.66 22.76
C GLY A 103 -42.46 -28.82 21.79
N SER A 104 -42.55 -28.61 20.47
CA SER A 104 -42.25 -29.60 19.44
C SER A 104 -40.76 -30.03 19.43
N THR A 105 -40.39 -30.94 18.54
CA THR A 105 -38.99 -31.30 18.30
C THR A 105 -38.23 -30.13 17.66
N ASN A 106 -36.91 -30.07 17.88
CA ASN A 106 -36.05 -29.04 17.29
C ASN A 106 -36.17 -29.01 15.76
N LEU A 107 -36.39 -27.80 15.22
CA LEU A 107 -36.45 -27.51 13.80
C LEU A 107 -35.28 -26.61 13.39
N GLN A 108 -34.70 -26.83 12.22
CA GLN A 108 -33.70 -25.94 11.64
C GLN A 108 -34.39 -24.99 10.65
N LEU A 109 -34.32 -23.69 10.91
CA LEU A 109 -34.88 -22.65 10.03
C LEU A 109 -33.79 -21.68 9.62
N SER A 110 -33.86 -21.20 8.37
CA SER A 110 -33.02 -20.08 7.91
C SER A 110 -33.67 -18.78 8.35
N ALA A 111 -32.95 -17.94 9.08
CA ALA A 111 -33.48 -16.70 9.65
C ALA A 111 -32.55 -15.52 9.42
N ASN A 112 -33.14 -14.33 9.23
CA ASN A 112 -32.38 -13.10 9.01
C ASN A 112 -31.72 -12.65 10.32
N VAL A 113 -30.39 -12.49 10.30
CA VAL A 113 -29.59 -12.17 11.50
C VAL A 113 -29.85 -10.75 11.99
N GLN A 114 -30.11 -9.81 11.07
CA GLN A 114 -30.38 -8.41 11.43
C GLN A 114 -31.75 -8.27 12.10
N GLU A 115 -32.77 -8.96 11.59
CA GLU A 115 -34.10 -8.97 12.19
C GLU A 115 -34.10 -9.61 13.58
N ILE A 116 -33.40 -10.75 13.75
CA ILE A 116 -33.27 -11.37 15.07
C ILE A 116 -32.61 -10.39 16.05
N ARG A 117 -31.47 -9.79 15.68
CA ARG A 117 -30.76 -8.86 16.56
C ARG A 117 -31.63 -7.67 16.97
N ALA A 118 -32.39 -7.11 16.03
CA ALA A 118 -33.32 -6.02 16.32
C ALA A 118 -34.40 -6.38 17.35
N LEU A 119 -34.77 -7.67 17.44
CA LEU A 119 -35.77 -8.16 18.39
C LEU A 119 -35.21 -8.46 19.78
N VAL A 120 -33.94 -8.90 19.89
CA VAL A 120 -33.33 -9.29 21.19
C VAL A 120 -32.54 -8.17 21.90
N GLY A 121 -32.16 -7.10 21.19
CA GLY A 121 -31.39 -5.98 21.76
C GLY A 121 -29.90 -6.28 21.86
#